data_AF-A0AAV9E6A9-F1
#
_entry.id   AF-A0AAV9E6A9-F1
#
_cell.length_a   1.000
_cell.length_b   1.000
_cell.length_c   1.000
_cell.angle_alpha   90.00
_cell.angle_beta   90.00
_cell.angle_gamma   90.00
#
_symmetry.space_group_name_H-M   'P 1'
#
loop_
_entity.id
_entity.type
_entity.pdbx_description
1 polymer ?
#
loop_
_entity_poly.entity_id
_entity_poly.type
_entity_poly.pdbx_seq_one_letter_code
_entity_poly.pdbx_strand_id
1 'polypeptide(L)'
;MSTHHVIAEETDGSDFSSLPEDCISHVLSLTTPRDACRSAAVSSAFSRASGSEAVWERFLPSDHGEMLSRSADPVGPSTESKKRELYFRICRPIVIDGGKMSFALERSSGKKCYMIAARELLIIWGDNPNSWRWFSMPGSRRFVRLQPFNESKQRREDPRNQEVMKRLWESLTRQGHKLPDLKELWPAGRERDDGWMEAKLGEFYNKDGDDGEVDMCLMELKGGHLKGGLIIQGIELKPK
;
A
#
# COMPACT_ATOMS: atom_id res chain seq x y z
N MET A 1 -45.55 57.97 3.56
CA MET A 1 -45.06 56.79 2.81
C MET A 1 -43.67 57.13 2.30
N SER A 2 -42.64 56.76 3.07
CA SER A 2 -41.24 56.93 2.68
C SER A 2 -40.68 55.54 2.46
N THR A 3 -40.58 55.14 1.19
CA THR A 3 -39.94 53.90 0.77
C THR A 3 -38.44 54.07 0.92
N HIS A 4 -37.87 53.48 1.98
CA HIS A 4 -36.44 53.26 2.07
C HIS A 4 -36.04 52.25 1.00
N HIS A 5 -35.32 52.72 -0.02
CA HIS A 5 -34.51 51.85 -0.87
C HIS A 5 -33.40 51.25 0.01
N VAL A 6 -33.56 49.97 0.33
CA VAL A 6 -32.46 49.13 0.82
C VAL A 6 -31.56 48.90 -0.38
N ILE A 7 -30.44 49.64 -0.42
CA ILE A 7 -29.32 49.31 -1.30
C ILE A 7 -28.75 48.01 -0.73
N ALA A 8 -28.84 46.93 -1.50
CA ALA A 8 -28.10 45.72 -1.21
C ALA A 8 -26.61 46.06 -1.30
N GLU A 9 -25.88 45.94 -0.20
CA GLU A 9 -24.43 45.86 -0.24
C GLU A 9 -24.08 44.62 -1.06
N GLU A 10 -23.69 44.81 -2.33
CA GLU A 10 -22.98 43.80 -3.07
C GLU A 10 -21.66 43.55 -2.33
N THR A 11 -21.56 42.36 -1.75
CA THR A 11 -20.29 41.86 -1.26
C THR A 11 -19.34 41.79 -2.45
N ASP A 12 -18.37 42.71 -2.51
CA ASP A 12 -17.16 42.60 -3.32
C ASP A 12 -16.33 41.42 -2.79
N GLY A 13 -16.85 40.22 -3.02
CA GLY A 13 -16.17 38.97 -2.78
C GLY A 13 -15.26 38.74 -3.97
N SER A 14 -14.03 39.25 -3.88
CA SER A 14 -12.96 38.96 -4.85
C SER A 14 -12.97 37.47 -5.19
N ASP A 15 -13.33 37.15 -6.43
CA ASP A 15 -13.47 35.78 -6.90
C ASP A 15 -12.10 35.10 -6.79
N PHE A 16 -12.06 33.89 -6.23
CA PHE A 16 -10.83 33.09 -6.08
C PHE A 16 -10.15 32.83 -7.44
N SER A 17 -10.89 32.96 -8.54
CA SER A 17 -10.37 32.90 -9.92
C SER A 17 -9.48 34.09 -10.33
N SER A 18 -9.49 35.19 -9.55
CA SER A 18 -8.67 36.39 -9.78
C SER A 18 -7.22 36.27 -9.25
N LEU A 19 -6.92 35.22 -8.48
CA LEU A 19 -5.57 34.97 -7.96
C LEU A 19 -4.58 34.62 -9.09
N PRO A 20 -3.31 35.02 -8.99
CA PRO A 20 -2.26 34.55 -9.89
C PRO A 20 -2.16 33.02 -9.91
N GLU A 21 -1.85 32.46 -11.09
CA GLU A 21 -1.73 31.01 -11.29
C GLU A 21 -0.72 30.37 -10.31
N ASP A 22 0.35 31.08 -9.96
CA ASP A 22 1.36 30.63 -9.00
C ASP A 22 0.82 30.50 -7.57
N CYS A 23 -0.06 31.43 -7.15
CA CYS A 23 -0.72 31.35 -5.85
C CYS A 23 -1.66 30.14 -5.80
N ILE A 24 -2.44 29.93 -6.86
CA ILE A 24 -3.34 28.77 -6.97
C ILE A 24 -2.51 27.48 -6.97
N SER A 25 -1.43 27.42 -7.75
CA SER A 25 -0.52 26.27 -7.81
C SER A 25 0.08 25.96 -6.43
N HIS A 26 0.52 26.99 -5.70
CA HIS A 26 1.05 26.81 -4.35
C HIS A 26 0.01 26.20 -3.42
N VAL A 27 -1.22 26.73 -3.39
CA VAL A 27 -2.31 26.15 -2.59
C VAL A 27 -2.59 24.70 -2.99
N LEU A 28 -2.71 24.41 -4.29
CA LEU A 28 -2.96 23.06 -4.78
C LEU A 28 -1.84 22.07 -4.41
N SER A 29 -0.58 22.52 -4.39
CA SER A 29 0.56 21.69 -3.98
C SER A 29 0.51 21.23 -2.52
N LEU A 30 -0.28 21.90 -1.68
CA LEU A 30 -0.50 21.55 -0.27
C LEU A 30 -1.74 20.66 -0.06
N THR A 31 -2.45 20.30 -1.13
CA THR A 31 -3.62 19.41 -1.11
C THR A 31 -3.25 17.98 -1.51
N THR A 32 -4.25 17.12 -1.72
CA THR A 32 -4.02 15.80 -2.30
C THR A 32 -4.01 15.85 -3.84
N PRO A 33 -3.34 14.89 -4.52
CA PRO A 33 -3.42 14.74 -5.97
C PRO A 33 -4.86 14.67 -6.49
N ARG A 34 -5.75 14.02 -5.73
CA ARG A 34 -7.19 13.95 -6.06
C ARG A 34 -7.85 15.33 -6.04
N ASP A 35 -7.58 16.13 -5.02
CA ASP A 35 -8.20 17.45 -4.86
C ASP A 35 -7.66 18.45 -5.88
N ALA A 36 -6.35 18.40 -6.17
CA ALA A 36 -5.77 19.17 -7.27
C ALA A 36 -6.41 18.83 -8.63
N CYS A 37 -6.60 17.54 -8.92
CA CYS A 37 -7.28 17.12 -10.16
C CYS A 37 -8.74 17.57 -10.21
N ARG A 38 -9.48 17.52 -9.11
CA ARG A 38 -10.88 18.00 -9.04
C ARG A 38 -10.97 19.52 -9.20
N SER A 39 -10.01 20.25 -8.66
CA SER A 39 -9.95 21.71 -8.75
C SER A 39 -9.81 22.20 -10.19
N ALA A 40 -9.25 21.38 -11.08
CA ALA A 40 -9.14 21.71 -12.51
C ALA A 40 -10.49 22.05 -13.18
N ALA A 41 -11.61 21.55 -12.64
CA ALA A 41 -12.94 21.81 -13.17
C ALA A 41 -13.54 23.17 -12.74
N VAL A 42 -12.89 23.90 -11.83
CA VAL A 42 -13.41 25.15 -11.27
C VAL A 42 -13.28 26.31 -12.25
N SER A 43 -12.11 26.47 -12.88
CA SER A 43 -11.86 27.51 -13.89
C SER A 43 -10.63 27.17 -14.74
N SER A 44 -10.40 27.93 -15.81
CA SER A 44 -9.20 27.79 -16.64
C SER A 44 -7.91 28.04 -15.85
N ALA A 45 -7.92 28.99 -14.91
CA ALA A 45 -6.78 29.27 -14.03
C ALA A 45 -6.45 28.06 -13.14
N PHE A 46 -7.46 27.46 -12.50
CA PHE A 46 -7.28 26.22 -11.73
C PHE A 46 -6.88 25.02 -12.61
N SER A 47 -7.42 24.92 -13.83
CA SER A 47 -7.03 23.87 -14.78
C SER A 47 -5.54 23.95 -15.14
N ARG A 48 -5.00 25.15 -15.31
CA ARG A 48 -3.58 25.37 -15.60
C ARG A 48 -2.71 25.11 -14.37
N ALA A 49 -3.07 25.72 -13.24
CA ALA A 49 -2.37 25.55 -11.97
C ALA A 49 -2.28 24.07 -11.52
N SER A 50 -3.38 23.32 -11.60
CA SER A 50 -3.41 21.88 -11.27
C SER A 50 -2.53 21.01 -12.18
N GLY A 51 -2.20 21.50 -13.37
CA GLY A 51 -1.29 20.86 -14.32
C GLY A 51 0.17 21.24 -14.15
N SER A 52 0.49 22.22 -13.29
CA SER A 52 1.84 22.78 -13.12
C SER A 52 2.82 21.79 -12.49
N GLU A 53 4.07 21.77 -12.96
CA GLU A 53 5.10 20.86 -12.45
C GLU A 53 5.42 21.08 -10.97
N ALA A 54 5.33 22.31 -10.48
CA ALA A 54 5.57 22.63 -9.07
C ALA A 54 4.58 21.89 -8.14
N VAL A 55 3.32 21.72 -8.59
CA VAL A 55 2.31 20.95 -7.86
C VAL A 55 2.70 19.48 -7.80
N TRP A 56 3.04 18.90 -8.95
CA TRP A 56 3.35 17.46 -9.05
C TRP A 56 4.71 17.10 -8.45
N GLU A 57 5.65 18.04 -8.39
CA GLU A 57 6.90 17.89 -7.65
C GLU A 57 6.64 17.73 -6.15
N ARG A 58 5.66 18.45 -5.59
CA ARG A 58 5.30 18.34 -4.17
C ARG A 58 4.56 17.04 -3.84
N PHE A 59 3.84 16.46 -4.80
CA PHE A 59 3.14 15.18 -4.66
C PHE A 59 4.04 13.96 -4.79
N LEU A 60 5.23 14.11 -5.37
CA LEU A 60 6.22 13.04 -5.44
C LEU A 60 6.94 12.88 -4.09
N PRO A 61 7.18 11.65 -3.62
CA PRO A 61 8.05 11.42 -2.47
C PRO A 61 9.46 11.97 -2.71
N SER A 62 10.10 12.53 -1.69
CA SER A 62 11.46 13.08 -1.82
C SER A 62 12.51 12.03 -2.22
N ASP A 63 12.29 10.77 -1.83
CA ASP A 63 13.14 9.60 -2.10
C ASP A 63 12.73 8.82 -3.36
N HIS A 64 11.87 9.37 -4.23
CA HIS A 64 11.43 8.68 -5.45
C HIS A 64 12.61 8.25 -6.34
N GLY A 65 13.70 9.02 -6.39
CA GLY A 65 14.90 8.67 -7.16
C GLY A 65 15.60 7.41 -6.62
N GLU A 66 15.67 7.24 -5.30
CA GLU A 66 16.23 6.05 -4.65
C GLU A 66 15.32 4.83 -4.86
N MET A 67 14.00 5.01 -4.76
CA MET A 67 13.06 3.92 -5.02
C MET A 67 13.14 3.43 -6.47
N LEU A 68 13.35 4.34 -7.42
CA LEU A 68 13.50 4.00 -8.84
C LEU A 68 14.84 3.32 -9.15
N SER A 69 15.92 3.70 -8.47
CA SER A 69 17.24 3.05 -8.66
C SER A 69 17.26 1.60 -8.16
N ARG A 70 16.38 1.26 -7.21
CA ARG A 70 16.19 -0.12 -6.72
C ARG A 70 15.37 -1.00 -7.66
N SER A 71 14.83 -0.45 -8.75
CA SER A 71 14.02 -1.21 -9.70
C SER A 71 14.86 -2.11 -10.60
N ALA A 72 14.35 -3.31 -10.89
CA ALA A 72 15.00 -4.26 -11.79
C ALA A 72 14.87 -3.88 -13.28
N ASP A 73 13.94 -2.99 -13.63
CA ASP A 73 13.76 -2.44 -14.97
C ASP A 73 14.31 -1.00 -14.97
N PRO A 74 15.58 -0.79 -15.36
CA PRO A 74 16.16 0.54 -15.40
C PRO A 74 15.44 1.35 -16.48
N VAL A 75 14.57 2.25 -16.06
CA VAL A 75 14.11 3.34 -16.89
C VAL A 75 15.33 4.20 -17.17
N GLY A 76 15.91 4.05 -18.36
CA GLY A 76 16.92 5.00 -18.85
C GLY A 76 16.34 6.42 -18.76
N PRO A 77 17.19 7.45 -18.53
CA PRO A 77 16.73 8.83 -18.44
C PRO A 77 16.29 9.29 -19.83
N SER A 78 15.09 8.92 -20.25
CA SER A 78 14.42 9.58 -21.35
C SER A 78 13.90 10.91 -20.78
N THR A 79 14.67 11.96 -21.07
CA THR A 79 14.23 13.34 -21.26
C THR A 79 13.09 13.75 -20.33
N GLU A 80 13.43 14.33 -19.18
CA GLU A 80 12.54 15.22 -18.42
C GLU A 80 11.07 14.75 -18.42
N SER A 81 10.83 13.52 -17.96
CA SER A 81 9.44 13.03 -17.83
C SER A 81 8.72 14.01 -16.90
N LYS A 82 7.70 14.71 -17.43
CA LYS A 82 6.91 15.70 -16.69
C LYS A 82 6.56 15.11 -15.31
N LYS A 83 6.78 15.85 -14.22
CA LYS A 83 6.62 15.33 -12.83
C LYS A 83 5.28 14.61 -12.62
N ARG A 84 4.23 15.10 -13.28
CA ARG A 84 2.89 14.49 -13.34
C ARG A 84 2.88 13.09 -13.96
N GLU A 85 3.56 12.91 -15.09
CA GLU A 85 3.65 11.61 -15.77
C GLU A 85 4.42 10.62 -14.89
N LEU A 86 5.52 11.06 -14.28
CA LEU A 86 6.28 10.26 -13.33
C LEU A 86 5.40 9.80 -12.16
N TYR A 87 4.59 10.70 -11.59
CA TYR A 87 3.64 10.35 -10.54
C TYR A 87 2.70 9.22 -10.97
N PHE A 88 2.05 9.32 -12.14
CA PHE A 88 1.15 8.27 -12.63
C PHE A 88 1.87 6.97 -12.99
N ARG A 89 3.14 7.05 -13.40
CA ARG A 89 3.98 5.87 -13.63
C ARG A 89 4.24 5.12 -12.33
N ILE A 90 4.60 5.83 -11.25
CA ILE A 90 4.88 5.26 -9.93
C ILE A 90 3.58 4.84 -9.20
N CYS A 91 2.41 5.30 -9.63
CA CYS A 91 1.13 4.74 -9.18
C CYS A 91 0.95 3.27 -9.61
N ARG A 92 1.73 2.77 -10.57
CA ARG A 92 1.76 1.35 -10.95
C ARG A 92 2.82 0.63 -10.12
N PRO A 93 2.54 -0.58 -9.60
CA PRO A 93 3.51 -1.33 -8.80
C PRO A 93 4.83 -1.59 -9.54
N ILE A 94 5.92 -1.04 -9.00
CA ILE A 94 7.29 -1.25 -9.47
C ILE A 94 7.95 -2.29 -8.58
N VAL A 95 8.54 -3.31 -9.18
CA VAL A 95 9.29 -4.34 -8.45
C VAL A 95 10.64 -3.77 -8.01
N ILE A 96 10.94 -3.89 -6.72
CA ILE A 96 12.17 -3.41 -6.09
C ILE A 96 12.85 -4.56 -5.31
N ASP A 97 14.08 -4.31 -4.86
CA ASP A 97 14.85 -5.22 -4.00
C ASP A 97 15.03 -6.62 -4.60
N GLY A 98 15.34 -6.69 -5.88
CA GLY A 98 15.58 -7.97 -6.56
C GLY A 98 14.34 -8.87 -6.64
N GLY A 99 13.14 -8.31 -6.61
CA GLY A 99 11.90 -9.08 -6.73
C GLY A 99 11.18 -9.36 -5.42
N LYS A 100 11.77 -8.92 -4.30
CA LYS A 100 11.30 -9.18 -2.95
C LYS A 100 10.08 -8.35 -2.58
N MET A 101 10.00 -7.12 -3.10
CA MET A 101 8.93 -6.19 -2.80
C MET A 101 8.43 -5.49 -4.07
N SER A 102 7.26 -4.86 -4.00
CA SER A 102 6.97 -3.73 -4.89
C SER A 102 6.55 -2.50 -4.15
N PHE A 103 6.80 -1.38 -4.79
CA PHE A 103 6.43 -0.05 -4.36
C PHE A 103 5.45 0.56 -5.35
N ALA A 104 4.44 1.27 -4.84
CA ALA A 104 3.54 2.10 -5.63
C ALA A 104 3.06 3.31 -4.83
N LEU A 105 2.60 4.36 -5.49
CA LEU A 105 1.84 5.44 -4.84
C LEU A 105 0.34 5.17 -4.92
N GLU A 106 -0.35 5.41 -3.82
CA GLU A 106 -1.81 5.46 -3.85
C GLU A 106 -2.23 6.72 -4.62
N ARG A 107 -2.85 6.52 -5.78
CA ARG A 107 -3.16 7.57 -6.76
C ARG A 107 -3.93 8.78 -6.18
N SER A 108 -4.72 8.57 -5.14
CA SER A 108 -5.52 9.64 -4.54
C SER A 108 -4.76 10.50 -3.56
N SER A 109 -3.97 9.89 -2.69
CA SER A 109 -3.29 10.58 -1.60
C SER A 109 -1.82 10.87 -1.88
N GLY A 110 -1.18 10.16 -2.84
CA GLY A 110 0.27 10.21 -3.04
C GLY A 110 1.07 9.51 -1.96
N LYS A 111 0.41 8.78 -1.05
CA LYS A 111 1.09 8.04 0.01
C LYS A 111 1.64 6.71 -0.53
N LYS A 112 2.74 6.26 0.07
CA LYS A 112 3.47 5.05 -0.34
C LYS A 112 2.71 3.78 0.04
N CYS A 113 2.67 2.82 -0.88
CA CYS A 113 2.18 1.48 -0.67
C CYS A 113 3.32 0.48 -0.94
N TYR A 114 3.48 -0.50 -0.07
CA TYR A 114 4.48 -1.56 -0.24
C TYR A 114 3.78 -2.92 -0.26
N MET A 115 4.18 -3.79 -1.18
CA MET A 115 3.79 -5.20 -1.19
C MET A 115 5.03 -6.03 -0.92
N ILE A 116 5.01 -6.81 0.16
CA ILE A 116 6.05 -7.78 0.51
C ILE A 116 5.65 -9.12 -0.11
N ALA A 117 6.51 -9.67 -0.96
CA ALA A 117 6.23 -10.95 -1.61
C ALA A 117 6.14 -12.08 -0.58
N ALA A 118 5.32 -13.10 -0.85
CA ALA A 118 5.15 -14.26 0.03
C ALA A 118 6.48 -14.91 0.46
N ARG A 119 7.53 -14.82 -0.38
CA ARG A 119 8.86 -15.37 -0.09
C ARG A 119 9.63 -14.68 1.01
N GLU A 120 9.32 -13.43 1.27
CA GLU A 120 9.94 -12.66 2.33
C GLU A 120 9.13 -12.75 3.63
N LEU A 121 7.98 -13.44 3.61
CA LEU A 121 7.20 -13.69 4.80
C LEU A 121 7.75 -14.88 5.58
N LEU A 122 7.66 -14.82 6.91
CA LEU A 122 7.92 -15.98 7.75
C LEU A 122 6.68 -16.90 7.69
N ILE A 123 6.75 -17.93 6.85
CA ILE A 123 5.70 -18.94 6.73
C ILE A 123 6.08 -20.17 7.55
N ILE A 124 5.29 -20.48 8.57
CA ILE A 124 5.48 -21.69 9.37
C ILE A 124 5.28 -22.91 8.46
N TRP A 125 6.28 -23.81 8.46
CA TRP A 125 6.41 -24.94 7.52
C TRP A 125 6.65 -24.56 6.06
N GLY A 126 6.99 -23.31 5.75
CA GLY A 126 7.17 -22.82 4.36
C GLY A 126 8.23 -23.58 3.57
N ASP A 127 9.20 -24.22 4.24
CA ASP A 127 10.22 -25.09 3.65
C ASP A 127 9.75 -26.54 3.49
N ASN A 128 8.66 -26.95 4.12
CA ASN A 128 8.11 -28.29 4.02
C ASN A 128 7.27 -28.42 2.74
N PRO A 129 7.72 -29.21 1.74
CA PRO A 129 7.01 -29.37 0.47
C PRO A 129 5.65 -30.08 0.62
N ASN A 130 5.41 -30.74 1.77
CA ASN A 130 4.11 -31.36 2.07
C ASN A 130 3.08 -30.33 2.57
N SER A 131 3.52 -29.17 3.04
CA SER A 131 2.66 -28.10 3.54
C SER A 131 2.50 -26.99 2.51
N TRP A 132 3.60 -26.56 1.90
CA TRP A 132 3.61 -25.43 0.98
C TRP A 132 4.34 -25.78 -0.32
N ARG A 133 3.76 -25.36 -1.44
CA ARG A 133 4.38 -25.44 -2.75
C ARG A 133 4.61 -24.06 -3.30
N TRP A 134 5.88 -23.73 -3.50
CA TRP A 134 6.29 -22.52 -4.18
C TRP A 134 6.19 -22.69 -5.69
N PHE A 135 5.72 -21.65 -6.37
CA PHE A 135 5.66 -21.63 -7.83
C PHE A 135 5.81 -20.20 -8.35
N SER A 136 6.21 -20.08 -9.61
CA SER A 136 6.32 -18.79 -10.31
C SER A 136 5.24 -18.77 -11.39
N MET A 137 4.51 -17.67 -11.52
CA MET A 137 3.69 -17.45 -12.72
C MET A 137 4.55 -16.82 -13.80
N PRO A 138 4.32 -17.12 -15.10
CA PRO A 138 4.99 -16.41 -16.19
C PRO A 138 4.83 -14.89 -16.02
N GLY A 139 5.95 -14.16 -15.98
CA GLY A 139 5.95 -12.70 -15.86
C GLY A 139 5.79 -12.12 -14.45
N SER A 140 5.75 -12.90 -13.36
CA SER A 140 5.70 -12.29 -12.02
C SER A 140 6.21 -13.13 -10.85
N ARG A 141 6.39 -12.38 -9.75
CA ARG A 141 6.90 -12.71 -8.42
C ARG A 141 6.37 -14.04 -7.89
N ARG A 142 7.24 -14.77 -7.21
CA ARG A 142 7.01 -16.16 -6.84
C ARG A 142 5.94 -16.26 -5.74
N PHE A 143 4.88 -17.03 -6.01
CA PHE A 143 3.74 -17.27 -5.14
C PHE A 143 3.95 -18.53 -4.29
N VAL A 144 3.15 -18.67 -3.23
CA VAL A 144 3.09 -19.90 -2.42
C VAL A 144 1.67 -20.44 -2.39
N ARG A 145 1.52 -21.75 -2.55
CA ARG A 145 0.25 -22.47 -2.45
C ARG A 145 0.29 -23.44 -1.28
N LEU A 146 -0.71 -23.35 -0.41
CA LEU A 146 -0.96 -24.36 0.62
C LEU A 146 -1.36 -25.67 -0.06
N GLN A 147 -0.58 -26.72 0.16
CA GLN A 147 -0.90 -28.05 -0.36
C GLN A 147 -2.08 -28.64 0.42
N PRO A 148 -2.99 -29.37 -0.26
CA PRO A 148 -3.97 -30.20 0.42
C PRO A 148 -3.23 -31.18 1.34
N PHE A 149 -3.67 -31.25 2.60
CA PHE A 149 -3.12 -32.20 3.54
C PHE A 149 -3.29 -33.64 3.03
N ASN A 150 -2.22 -34.44 3.16
CA ASN A 150 -2.24 -35.86 2.84
C ASN A 150 -2.22 -36.67 4.14
N GLU A 151 -3.33 -37.35 4.45
CA GLU A 151 -3.52 -38.17 5.65
C GLU A 151 -2.48 -39.28 5.80
N SER A 152 -1.87 -39.74 4.69
CA SER A 152 -0.82 -40.77 4.72
C SER A 152 0.52 -40.26 5.28
N LYS A 153 0.65 -38.97 5.55
CA LYS A 153 1.89 -38.34 6.02
C LYS A 153 1.66 -37.81 7.44
N GLN A 154 1.99 -38.64 8.43
CA GLN A 154 1.96 -38.32 9.84
C GLN A 154 2.61 -36.95 10.11
N ARG A 155 1.98 -36.13 10.96
CA ARG A 155 2.47 -34.81 11.37
C ARG A 155 3.83 -34.98 12.07
N ARG A 156 4.93 -34.96 11.31
CA ARG A 156 6.25 -34.90 11.92
C ARG A 156 6.37 -33.55 12.58
N GLU A 157 6.39 -33.50 13.90
CA GLU A 157 6.88 -32.34 14.63
C GLU A 157 8.33 -32.13 14.19
N ASP A 158 8.57 -31.09 13.39
CA ASP A 158 9.92 -30.69 13.03
C ASP A 158 10.44 -29.80 14.17
N PRO A 159 11.53 -30.19 14.84
CA PRO A 159 12.13 -29.40 15.93
C PRO A 159 12.44 -27.96 15.52
N ARG A 160 12.71 -27.69 14.24
CA ARG A 160 12.95 -26.33 13.72
C ARG A 160 11.71 -25.45 13.83
N ASN A 161 10.52 -26.03 13.76
CA ASN A 161 9.26 -25.31 13.94
C ASN A 161 8.94 -25.05 15.40
N GLN A 162 9.40 -25.91 16.33
CA GLN A 162 9.22 -25.66 17.76
C GLN A 162 10.01 -24.43 18.21
N GLU A 163 11.24 -24.24 17.74
CA GLU A 163 12.05 -23.07 18.11
C GLU A 163 11.48 -21.76 17.54
N VAL A 164 11.05 -21.75 16.28
CA VAL A 164 10.40 -20.56 15.67
C VAL A 164 9.09 -20.24 16.39
N MET A 165 8.26 -21.25 16.64
CA MET A 165 7.02 -21.07 17.39
C MET A 165 7.28 -20.61 18.82
N LYS A 166 8.32 -21.14 19.49
CA LYS A 166 8.72 -20.73 20.83
C LYS A 166 9.15 -19.27 20.87
N ARG A 167 10.03 -18.84 19.96
CA ARG A 167 10.48 -17.44 19.86
C ARG A 167 9.32 -16.49 19.58
N LEU A 168 8.43 -16.85 18.65
CA LEU A 168 7.24 -16.06 18.34
C LEU A 168 6.30 -16.00 19.55
N TRP A 169 6.09 -17.11 20.24
CA TRP A 169 5.23 -17.17 21.43
C TRP A 169 5.81 -16.32 22.56
N GLU A 170 7.12 -16.41 22.81
CA GLU A 170 7.86 -15.59 23.77
C GLU A 170 7.80 -14.10 23.42
N SER A 171 7.89 -13.75 22.13
CA SER A 171 7.73 -12.37 21.65
C SER A 171 6.32 -11.84 21.90
N LEU A 172 5.29 -12.59 21.48
CA LEU A 172 3.87 -12.26 21.67
C LEU A 172 3.50 -12.14 23.15
N THR A 173 4.06 -12.99 24.02
CA THR A 173 3.79 -12.95 25.47
C THR A 173 4.62 -11.90 26.21
N ARG A 174 5.84 -11.55 25.77
CA ARG A 174 6.66 -10.47 26.39
C ARG A 174 5.97 -9.11 26.34
N GLN A 175 5.25 -8.83 25.28
CA GLN A 175 4.58 -7.54 25.07
C GLN A 175 3.15 -7.50 25.63
N GLY A 176 2.66 -8.56 26.28
CA GLY A 176 1.31 -8.62 26.84
C GLY A 176 0.19 -8.61 25.78
N HIS A 177 0.51 -8.88 24.50
CA HIS A 177 -0.47 -8.94 23.44
C HIS A 177 -1.32 -10.21 23.58
N LYS A 178 -2.57 -10.04 24.04
CA LYS A 178 -3.59 -11.08 23.97
C LYS A 178 -3.87 -11.35 22.49
N LEU A 179 -3.73 -12.59 22.02
CA LEU A 179 -4.20 -12.95 20.67
C LEU A 179 -5.66 -12.48 20.55
N PRO A 180 -6.03 -11.67 19.55
CA PRO A 180 -7.39 -11.20 19.45
C PRO A 180 -8.31 -12.38 19.16
N ASP A 181 -9.57 -12.30 19.59
CA ASP A 181 -10.52 -13.39 19.39
C ASP A 181 -10.69 -13.63 17.88
N LEU A 182 -10.41 -14.85 17.44
CA LEU A 182 -10.43 -15.27 16.04
C LEU A 182 -11.81 -15.06 15.38
N LYS A 183 -12.88 -14.93 16.17
CA LYS A 183 -14.21 -14.60 15.66
C LYS A 183 -14.39 -13.11 15.31
N GLU A 184 -13.60 -12.23 15.91
CA GLU A 184 -13.59 -10.78 15.62
C GLU A 184 -12.60 -10.42 14.49
N LEU A 185 -11.68 -11.33 14.16
CA LEU A 185 -10.57 -11.13 13.22
C LEU A 185 -10.72 -11.80 11.85
N TRP A 186 -11.90 -12.30 11.47
CA TRP A 186 -12.10 -12.66 10.08
C TRP A 186 -12.74 -11.48 9.34
N PRO A 187 -11.96 -10.54 8.76
CA PRO A 187 -12.50 -9.69 7.73
C PRO A 187 -13.12 -10.59 6.68
N ALA A 188 -14.37 -10.31 6.30
CA ALA A 188 -14.89 -10.83 5.06
C ALA A 188 -13.87 -10.49 3.96
N GLY A 189 -13.20 -11.51 3.42
CA GLY A 189 -12.27 -11.32 2.33
C GLY A 189 -12.99 -10.60 1.21
N ARG A 190 -12.40 -9.51 0.71
CA ARG A 190 -12.98 -8.74 -0.38
C ARG A 190 -12.33 -9.20 -1.67
N GLU A 191 -13.15 -9.60 -2.63
CA GLU A 191 -12.69 -9.86 -3.98
C GLU A 191 -12.32 -8.53 -4.66
N ARG A 192 -11.14 -8.52 -5.27
CA ARG A 192 -10.59 -7.41 -6.06
C ARG A 192 -10.94 -7.60 -7.53
N ASP A 193 -10.81 -6.52 -8.30
CA ASP A 193 -11.06 -6.52 -9.75
C ASP A 193 -10.10 -7.46 -10.53
N ASP A 194 -8.97 -7.84 -9.94
CA ASP A 194 -7.99 -8.77 -10.49
C ASP A 194 -8.25 -10.25 -10.10
N GLY A 195 -9.36 -10.53 -9.41
CA GLY A 195 -9.78 -11.86 -8.97
C GLY A 195 -9.04 -12.36 -7.72
N TRP A 196 -8.16 -11.56 -7.11
CA TRP A 196 -7.57 -11.88 -5.81
C TRP A 196 -8.49 -11.48 -4.67
N MET A 197 -8.42 -12.21 -3.56
CA MET A 197 -9.04 -11.78 -2.31
C MET A 197 -8.04 -11.02 -1.44
N GLU A 198 -8.49 -9.91 -0.84
CA GLU A 198 -7.74 -9.18 0.19
C GLU A 198 -8.47 -9.23 1.54
N ALA A 199 -7.71 -9.35 2.63
CA ALA A 199 -8.21 -9.33 3.99
C ALA A 199 -7.36 -8.37 4.83
N LYS A 200 -8.02 -7.47 5.58
CA LYS A 200 -7.33 -6.52 6.45
C LYS A 200 -6.84 -7.22 7.71
N LEU A 201 -5.52 -7.36 7.84
CA LEU A 201 -4.92 -8.06 8.98
C LEU A 201 -4.81 -7.18 10.25
N GLY A 202 -4.67 -5.86 10.09
CA GLY A 202 -4.55 -4.93 11.22
C GLY A 202 -4.20 -3.52 10.79
N GLU A 203 -3.93 -2.67 11.77
CA GLU A 203 -3.37 -1.32 11.61
C GLU A 203 -2.29 -1.12 12.68
N PHE A 204 -1.24 -0.40 12.32
CA PHE A 204 -0.22 0.07 13.27
C PHE A 204 0.10 1.54 12.97
N TYR A 205 0.70 2.23 13.93
CA TYR A 205 1.08 3.62 13.80
C TYR A 205 2.56 3.77 14.13
N ASN A 206 3.33 4.34 13.19
CA ASN A 206 4.72 4.73 13.43
C ASN A 206 4.75 6.23 13.72
N LYS A 207 4.83 6.60 15.00
CA LYS A 207 4.76 8.00 15.48
C LYS A 207 6.08 8.75 15.33
N ASP A 208 7.19 8.05 15.54
CA ASP A 208 8.48 8.67 15.83
C ASP A 208 9.51 8.43 14.70
N GLY A 209 9.11 7.78 13.61
CA GLY A 209 10.00 7.49 12.48
C GLY A 209 11.11 6.50 12.85
N ASP A 210 10.94 5.78 13.96
CA ASP A 210 11.89 4.78 14.41
C ASP A 210 11.88 3.59 13.44
N ASP A 211 13.03 2.94 13.31
CA ASP A 211 13.29 1.81 12.40
C ASP A 211 12.70 0.49 12.93
N GLY A 212 11.59 0.59 13.68
CA GLY A 212 10.96 -0.54 14.36
C GLY A 212 10.71 -1.70 13.39
N GLU A 213 11.15 -2.89 13.79
CA GLU A 213 11.00 -4.09 12.99
C GLU A 213 9.53 -4.56 13.01
N VAL A 214 8.93 -4.73 11.84
CA VAL A 214 7.59 -5.30 11.69
C VAL A 214 7.71 -6.71 11.15
N ASP A 215 7.50 -7.70 12.03
CA ASP A 215 7.47 -9.10 11.64
C ASP A 215 6.12 -9.47 11.02
N MET A 216 6.18 -10.05 9.81
CA MET A 216 5.00 -10.57 9.13
C MET A 216 5.06 -12.09 9.02
N CYS A 217 4.19 -12.75 9.78
CA CYS A 217 4.18 -14.20 9.91
C CYS A 217 2.85 -14.78 9.41
N LEU A 218 2.93 -15.92 8.73
CA LEU A 218 1.78 -16.74 8.39
C LEU A 218 1.85 -18.07 9.14
N MET A 219 0.83 -18.36 9.95
CA MET A 219 0.76 -19.57 10.74
C MET A 219 -0.64 -20.16 10.81
N GLU A 220 -0.67 -21.47 11.04
CA GLU A 220 -1.90 -22.19 11.35
C GLU A 220 -2.18 -22.15 12.85
N LEU A 221 -3.26 -21.50 13.28
CA LEU A 221 -3.63 -21.36 14.69
C LEU A 221 -4.43 -22.55 15.26
N LYS A 222 -5.23 -23.21 14.42
CA LYS A 222 -5.99 -24.43 14.76
C LYS A 222 -5.77 -25.47 13.68
N GLY A 223 -5.08 -26.56 14.06
CA GLY A 223 -4.95 -27.76 13.22
C GLY A 223 -6.20 -28.64 13.28
N GLY A 224 -6.25 -29.67 12.42
CA GLY A 224 -7.29 -30.71 12.47
C GLY A 224 -8.31 -30.70 11.32
N HIS A 225 -8.28 -29.68 10.45
CA HIS A 225 -9.08 -29.68 9.23
C HIS A 225 -8.16 -29.67 8.00
N LEU A 226 -8.56 -30.40 6.96
CA LEU A 226 -7.90 -30.35 5.66
C LEU A 226 -8.00 -28.93 5.12
N LYS A 227 -6.87 -28.23 5.07
CA LYS A 227 -6.74 -26.94 4.38
C LYS A 227 -5.85 -27.15 3.17
N GLY A 228 -6.21 -26.55 2.06
CA GLY A 228 -5.47 -26.65 0.81
C GLY A 228 -6.02 -25.68 -0.22
N GLY A 229 -5.21 -25.38 -1.23
CA GLY A 229 -5.62 -24.52 -2.35
C GLY A 229 -5.50 -23.01 -2.08
N LEU A 230 -5.22 -22.59 -0.85
CA LEU A 230 -4.91 -21.19 -0.54
C LEU A 230 -3.62 -20.79 -1.27
N ILE A 231 -3.71 -19.75 -2.11
CA ILE A 231 -2.56 -19.15 -2.78
C ILE A 231 -2.32 -17.79 -2.17
N ILE A 232 -1.07 -17.51 -1.79
CA ILE A 232 -0.69 -16.24 -1.18
C ILE A 232 0.32 -15.55 -2.07
N GLN A 233 0.00 -14.31 -2.41
CA GLN A 233 0.87 -13.41 -3.16
C GLN A 233 1.86 -12.68 -2.23
N GLY A 234 1.38 -12.20 -1.10
CA GLY A 234 2.15 -11.34 -0.20
C GLY A 234 1.27 -10.61 0.81
N ILE A 235 1.87 -9.65 1.50
CA ILE A 235 1.17 -8.71 2.39
C ILE A 235 1.39 -7.29 1.88
N GLU A 236 0.31 -6.52 1.84
CA GLU A 236 0.32 -5.14 1.36
C GLU A 236 0.18 -4.17 2.54
N LEU A 237 1.15 -3.28 2.68
CA LEU A 237 1.14 -2.14 3.59
C LEU A 237 0.55 -0.94 2.86
N LYS A 238 -0.61 -0.49 3.34
CA LYS A 238 -1.31 0.68 2.83
C LYS A 238 -1.34 1.78 3.88
N PRO A 239 -1.23 3.04 3.45
CA PRO A 239 -1.51 4.17 4.31
C PRO A 239 -3.01 4.23 4.62
N LYS A 240 -3.34 4.80 5.78
CA LYS A 240 -4.72 5.09 6.17
C LYS A 240 -5.22 6.40 5.56
#